data_AF-A0A3L7NLU3-F1
#
_entry.id   AF-A0A3L7NLU3-F1
#
_cell.length_a   1.000
_cell.length_b   1.000
_cell.length_c   1.000
_cell.angle_alpha   90.00
_cell.angle_beta   90.00
_cell.angle_gamma   90.00
#
_symmetry.space_group_name_H-M   'P 1'
#
loop_
_entity.id
_entity.type
_entity.pdbx_description
1 polymer ?
#
loop_
_entity_poly.entity_id
_entity_poly.type
_entity_poly.pdbx_seq_one_letter_code
_entity_poly.pdbx_strand_id
1 'polypeptide(L)'
;MSKKYDYVIVGAGIYGAVFAQQMKESGKSVLVLDARPHIAGNCYSENFQDTRINFHKYGTHIFHTNDQRTWDYVNRFTEFNHYRHTVLTTFQNRVYSMPINLGTINSFYGVQLVPSEVEAFLADKKTSISSPRNLEEKAISLIGRDLYEAFIRGYTLKQWQRDPKDLPASIITRLPVRNNYDASYFSDRYQGIPVDGYTPMFERMLEGVDIELGVDFFSDASYFRSRGRKLIYTGAVDRFFNHQHGNLTWRSVRFETEFLSLADYQGTSVMNYADEAIPWTRIHEPQHLHPERGLSNTPGTLLQKEFSYTNDKEPYYPVNSVDDKAMLAQYETMVQQERDVIFGGRLAEYKYYDMHQVVASALARVRRE
;
A
#
# COMPACT_ATOMS: atom_id res chain seq x y z
N MET A 1 16.70 24.74 27.37
CA MET A 1 16.60 23.37 27.96
C MET A 1 17.44 22.43 27.11
N SER A 2 18.22 21.52 27.69
CA SER A 2 19.00 20.56 26.90
C SER A 2 18.04 19.60 26.20
N LYS A 3 18.19 19.42 24.89
CA LYS A 3 17.40 18.47 24.11
C LYS A 3 17.66 17.06 24.64
N LYS A 4 16.60 16.33 25.07
CA LYS A 4 16.70 14.98 25.66
C LYS A 4 17.04 13.92 24.62
N TYR A 5 16.53 14.11 23.39
CA TYR A 5 16.69 13.18 22.29
C TYR A 5 17.58 13.75 21.19
N ASP A 6 18.32 12.89 20.50
CA ASP A 6 18.94 13.27 19.23
C ASP A 6 17.85 13.41 18.15
N TYR A 7 16.85 12.53 18.13
CA TYR A 7 15.76 12.56 17.15
C TYR A 7 14.38 12.45 17.80
N VAL A 8 13.45 13.27 17.32
CA VAL A 8 12.01 13.08 17.52
C VAL A 8 11.41 12.69 16.18
N ILE A 9 10.60 11.65 16.15
CA ILE A 9 10.03 11.07 14.94
C ILE A 9 8.51 11.13 15.02
N VAL A 10 7.86 11.72 14.02
CA VAL A 10 6.41 11.80 13.90
C VAL A 10 5.94 10.74 12.91
N GLY A 11 5.26 9.72 13.44
CA GLY A 11 4.74 8.54 12.78
C GLY A 11 5.56 7.28 13.09
N ALA A 12 4.88 6.24 13.59
CA ALA A 12 5.41 4.91 13.88
C ALA A 12 5.16 3.90 12.74
N GLY A 13 4.94 4.39 11.51
CA GLY A 13 4.90 3.58 10.30
C GLY A 13 6.30 3.12 9.86
N ILE A 14 6.38 2.41 8.72
CA ILE A 14 7.65 1.82 8.21
C ILE A 14 8.83 2.79 8.24
N TYR A 15 8.66 3.99 7.68
CA TYR A 15 9.75 4.95 7.57
C TYR A 15 10.31 5.35 8.94
N GLY A 16 9.40 5.74 9.85
CA GLY A 16 9.75 6.14 11.21
C GLY A 16 10.37 5.01 12.01
N ALA A 17 9.85 3.79 11.88
CA ALA A 17 10.38 2.62 12.57
C ALA A 17 11.78 2.22 12.09
N VAL A 18 12.01 2.19 10.77
CA VAL A 18 13.34 1.93 10.20
C VAL A 18 14.35 2.98 10.66
N PHE A 19 13.97 4.25 10.62
CA PHE A 19 14.86 5.34 11.04
C PHE A 19 15.17 5.26 12.55
N ALA A 20 14.15 5.05 13.38
CA ALA A 20 14.29 4.90 14.83
C ALA A 20 15.23 3.75 15.18
N GLN A 21 14.98 2.58 14.58
CA GLN A 21 15.74 1.36 14.79
C GLN A 21 17.22 1.57 14.44
N GLN A 22 17.53 2.16 13.27
CA GLN A 22 18.91 2.42 12.85
C GLN A 22 19.63 3.46 13.71
N MET A 23 18.94 4.53 14.11
CA MET A 23 19.51 5.56 14.99
C MET A 23 19.79 5.00 16.39
N LYS A 24 18.88 4.18 16.91
CA LYS A 24 19.06 3.49 18.19
C LYS A 24 20.26 2.55 18.16
N GLU A 25 20.41 1.75 17.11
CA GLU A 25 21.58 0.88 16.92
C GLU A 25 22.89 1.67 16.85
N SER A 26 22.84 2.90 16.34
CA SER A 26 23.97 3.83 16.30
C SER A 26 24.21 4.57 17.61
N GLY A 27 23.55 4.17 18.71
CA GLY A 27 23.70 4.74 20.04
C GLY A 27 23.00 6.09 20.26
N LYS A 28 22.09 6.49 19.36
CA LYS A 28 21.34 7.75 19.47
C LYS A 28 20.07 7.57 20.29
N SER A 29 19.66 8.63 20.99
CA SER A 29 18.38 8.66 21.70
C SER A 29 17.25 9.11 20.75
N VAL A 30 16.16 8.36 20.73
CA VAL A 30 15.02 8.57 19.83
C VAL A 30 13.72 8.55 20.60
N LEU A 31 12.82 9.50 20.29
CA LEU A 31 11.41 9.49 20.67
C LEU A 31 10.56 9.33 19.42
N VAL A 32 9.68 8.34 19.40
CA VAL A 32 8.68 8.14 18.33
C VAL A 32 7.31 8.56 18.85
N LEU A 33 6.61 9.38 18.07
CA LEU A 33 5.24 9.81 18.33
C LEU A 33 4.33 9.22 17.26
N ASP A 34 3.16 8.72 17.63
CA ASP A 34 2.10 8.42 16.66
C ASP A 34 0.75 8.92 17.19
N ALA A 35 -0.04 9.51 16.29
CA ALA A 35 -1.40 9.95 16.60
C ALA A 35 -2.35 8.76 16.77
N ARG A 36 -2.02 7.59 16.20
CA ARG A 36 -2.76 6.34 16.39
C ARG A 36 -2.38 5.68 17.72
N PRO A 37 -3.28 4.89 18.32
CA PRO A 37 -3.01 4.17 19.56
C PRO A 37 -2.15 2.91 19.37
N HIS A 38 -1.48 2.76 18.22
CA HIS A 38 -0.67 1.58 17.89
C HIS A 38 0.47 1.97 16.94
N ILE A 39 1.49 1.10 16.87
CA ILE A 39 2.62 1.22 15.94
C ILE A 39 2.29 0.66 14.55
N ALA A 40 3.27 0.62 13.65
CA ALA A 40 3.21 0.04 12.30
C ALA A 40 2.37 0.81 11.26
N GLY A 41 1.72 1.91 11.63
CA GLY A 41 0.93 2.73 10.71
C GLY A 41 -0.14 1.90 9.99
N ASN A 42 -0.16 1.93 8.65
CA ASN A 42 -1.10 1.13 7.86
C ASN A 42 -0.77 -0.37 7.85
N CYS A 43 0.43 -0.78 8.24
CA CYS A 43 0.81 -2.19 8.33
C CYS A 43 0.37 -2.84 9.66
N TYR A 44 -0.31 -2.10 10.54
CA TYR A 44 -0.81 -2.66 11.79
C TYR A 44 -1.70 -3.88 11.54
N SER A 45 -1.40 -4.95 12.27
CA SER A 45 -2.07 -6.24 12.19
C SER A 45 -2.35 -6.79 13.58
N GLU A 46 -3.43 -7.54 13.72
CA GLU A 46 -3.82 -8.16 14.98
C GLU A 46 -4.54 -9.49 14.72
N ASN A 47 -4.54 -10.37 15.72
CA ASN A 47 -5.39 -11.56 15.65
C ASN A 47 -6.83 -11.12 15.93
N PHE A 48 -7.79 -11.64 15.17
CA PHE A 48 -9.19 -11.33 15.38
C PHE A 48 -9.71 -12.06 16.61
N GLN A 49 -9.97 -11.32 17.69
CA GLN A 49 -10.45 -11.86 18.98
C GLN A 49 -9.53 -13.01 19.44
N ASP A 50 -10.11 -14.13 19.88
CA ASP A 50 -9.38 -15.33 20.30
C ASP A 50 -9.08 -16.30 19.13
N THR A 51 -9.28 -15.87 17.88
CA THR A 51 -8.98 -16.69 16.70
C THR A 51 -7.50 -16.57 16.30
N ARG A 52 -7.04 -17.51 15.47
CA ARG A 52 -5.69 -17.45 14.88
C ARG A 52 -5.66 -16.69 13.53
N ILE A 53 -6.78 -16.08 13.13
CA ILE A 53 -6.87 -15.26 11.92
C ILE A 53 -6.17 -13.92 12.21
N ASN A 54 -4.95 -13.75 11.69
CA ASN A 54 -4.29 -12.46 11.68
C ASN A 54 -4.82 -11.62 10.53
N PHE A 55 -5.30 -10.42 10.81
CA PHE A 55 -5.80 -9.51 9.79
C PHE A 55 -5.10 -8.16 9.88
N HIS A 56 -5.10 -7.46 8.74
CA HIS A 56 -4.50 -6.14 8.64
C HIS A 56 -5.61 -5.10 8.70
N LYS A 57 -5.55 -4.24 9.72
CA LYS A 57 -6.64 -3.31 10.01
C LYS A 57 -6.93 -2.32 8.88
N TYR A 58 -5.90 -2.02 8.09
CA TYR A 58 -5.93 -1.02 7.03
C TYR A 58 -5.76 -1.63 5.63
N GLY A 59 -6.27 -2.85 5.44
CA GLY A 59 -6.24 -3.59 4.18
C GLY A 59 -5.03 -4.53 4.06
N THR A 60 -5.10 -5.49 3.15
CA THR A 60 -4.02 -6.46 2.93
C THR A 60 -2.71 -5.78 2.53
N HIS A 61 -1.62 -6.17 3.20
CA HIS A 61 -0.27 -5.67 2.97
C HIS A 61 0.61 -6.88 2.68
N ILE A 62 1.17 -6.95 1.48
CA ILE A 62 2.06 -8.04 1.08
C ILE A 62 3.47 -7.50 0.96
N PHE A 63 4.43 -8.07 1.68
CA PHE A 63 5.82 -7.68 1.47
C PHE A 63 6.34 -8.33 0.20
N HIS A 64 6.93 -7.54 -0.69
CA HIS A 64 7.57 -8.03 -1.91
C HIS A 64 8.73 -7.10 -2.27
N THR A 65 9.84 -7.65 -2.75
CA THR A 65 10.98 -6.87 -3.23
C THR A 65 11.95 -7.71 -4.08
N ASN A 66 12.64 -7.05 -5.01
CA ASN A 66 13.82 -7.60 -5.68
C ASN A 66 15.14 -7.21 -5.00
N ASP A 67 15.12 -6.25 -4.07
CA ASP A 67 16.32 -5.80 -3.37
C ASP A 67 16.64 -6.73 -2.19
N GLN A 68 17.71 -7.51 -2.34
CA GLN A 68 18.17 -8.42 -1.31
C GLN A 68 18.56 -7.68 -0.02
N ARG A 69 19.10 -6.46 -0.09
CA ARG A 69 19.48 -5.71 1.11
C ARG A 69 18.27 -5.35 1.95
N THR A 70 17.19 -4.90 1.31
CA THR A 70 15.92 -4.62 1.97
C THR A 70 15.29 -5.90 2.54
N TRP A 71 15.33 -7.02 1.81
CA TRP A 71 14.85 -8.31 2.30
C TRP A 71 15.62 -8.79 3.53
N ASP A 72 16.95 -8.81 3.46
CA ASP A 72 17.82 -9.24 4.55
C ASP A 72 17.62 -8.35 5.79
N TYR A 73 17.44 -7.04 5.59
CA TYR A 73 17.15 -6.10 6.67
C TYR A 73 15.86 -6.44 7.42
N VAL A 74 14.74 -6.64 6.71
CA VAL A 74 13.46 -6.93 7.39
C VAL A 74 13.45 -8.31 8.05
N ASN A 75 14.21 -9.27 7.51
CA ASN A 75 14.34 -10.61 8.11
C ASN A 75 15.12 -10.63 9.43
N ARG A 76 15.76 -9.52 9.83
CA ARG A 76 16.35 -9.38 11.17
C ARG A 76 15.31 -9.34 12.28
N PHE A 77 14.07 -8.99 11.95
CA PHE A 77 12.99 -8.73 12.92
C PHE A 77 11.83 -9.72 12.80
N THR A 78 11.80 -10.55 11.77
CA THR A 78 10.76 -11.58 11.61
C THR A 78 11.20 -12.64 10.62
N GLU A 79 10.64 -13.84 10.76
CA GLU A 79 10.56 -14.80 9.67
C GLU A 79 9.39 -14.42 8.75
N PHE A 80 9.56 -14.60 7.44
CA PHE A 80 8.50 -14.47 6.45
C PHE A 80 8.05 -15.85 5.98
N ASN A 81 6.75 -16.04 5.83
CA ASN A 81 6.20 -17.24 5.22
C ASN A 81 6.45 -17.24 3.69
N HIS A 82 6.09 -18.35 3.03
CA HIS A 82 6.24 -18.55 1.59
C HIS A 82 5.04 -18.04 0.78
N TYR A 83 4.17 -17.22 1.37
CA TYR A 83 2.94 -16.75 0.73
C TYR A 83 3.26 -16.00 -0.56
N ARG A 84 2.66 -16.42 -1.68
CA ARG A 84 2.72 -15.70 -2.95
C ARG A 84 1.38 -15.09 -3.28
N HIS A 85 1.35 -13.78 -3.49
CA HIS A 85 0.09 -13.07 -3.67
C HIS A 85 -0.49 -13.33 -5.05
N THR A 86 -1.71 -13.87 -5.07
CA THR A 86 -2.54 -14.03 -6.26
C THR A 86 -3.84 -13.29 -6.04
N VAL A 87 -4.31 -12.57 -7.05
CA VAL A 87 -5.57 -11.83 -6.98
C VAL A 87 -6.53 -12.39 -8.01
N LEU A 88 -7.78 -12.57 -7.60
CA LEU A 88 -8.88 -12.88 -8.50
C LEU A 88 -9.76 -11.64 -8.66
N THR A 89 -10.48 -11.56 -9.78
CA THR A 89 -11.47 -10.52 -10.02
C THR A 89 -12.77 -11.13 -10.51
N THR A 90 -13.89 -10.65 -10.00
CA THR A 90 -15.22 -10.97 -10.53
C THR A 90 -15.64 -9.91 -11.56
N PHE A 91 -16.22 -10.36 -12.66
CA PHE A 91 -16.92 -9.51 -13.63
C PHE A 91 -18.10 -10.29 -14.20
N GLN A 92 -19.31 -9.73 -14.13
CA GLN A 92 -20.54 -10.35 -14.65
C GLN A 92 -20.71 -11.82 -14.25
N ASN A 93 -20.61 -12.11 -12.95
CA ASN A 93 -20.75 -13.45 -12.35
C ASN A 93 -19.71 -14.49 -12.80
N ARG A 94 -18.58 -14.06 -13.35
CA ARG A 94 -17.43 -14.93 -13.67
C ARG A 94 -16.19 -14.47 -12.93
N VAL A 95 -15.31 -15.41 -12.63
CA VAL A 95 -14.05 -15.18 -11.89
C VAL A 95 -12.87 -15.30 -12.85
N TYR A 96 -11.94 -14.36 -12.78
CA TYR A 96 -10.74 -14.31 -13.61
C TYR A 96 -9.50 -14.03 -12.75
N SER A 97 -8.32 -14.48 -13.21
CA SER A 97 -7.05 -14.13 -12.58
C SER A 97 -6.61 -12.71 -12.92
N MET A 98 -5.96 -12.07 -11.96
CA MET A 98 -5.22 -10.82 -12.14
C MET A 98 -3.74 -11.02 -11.72
N PRO A 99 -2.77 -10.46 -12.48
CA PRO A 99 -2.94 -9.62 -13.67
C PRO A 99 -3.47 -10.40 -14.88
N ILE A 100 -3.92 -9.67 -15.91
CA ILE A 100 -4.36 -10.27 -17.17
C ILE A 100 -3.22 -11.12 -17.73
N ASN A 101 -3.47 -12.42 -17.86
CA ASN A 101 -2.52 -13.40 -18.35
C ASN A 101 -3.17 -14.29 -19.44
N LEU A 102 -2.45 -15.30 -19.94
CA LEU A 102 -2.97 -16.21 -20.97
C LEU A 102 -4.26 -16.91 -20.51
N GLY A 103 -4.32 -17.32 -19.24
CA GLY A 103 -5.51 -17.95 -18.67
C GLY A 103 -6.70 -17.00 -18.61
N THR A 104 -6.47 -15.74 -18.23
CA THR A 104 -7.51 -14.70 -18.26
C THR A 104 -8.04 -14.47 -19.67
N ILE A 105 -7.16 -14.35 -20.67
CA ILE A 105 -7.53 -14.11 -22.07
C ILE A 105 -8.34 -15.29 -22.63
N ASN A 106 -7.83 -16.52 -22.46
CA ASN A 106 -8.51 -17.73 -22.90
C ASN A 106 -9.90 -17.88 -22.27
N SER A 107 -10.00 -17.63 -20.97
CA SER A 107 -11.29 -17.73 -20.24
C SER A 107 -12.27 -16.62 -20.63
N PHE A 108 -11.81 -15.40 -20.82
CA PHE A 108 -12.66 -14.25 -21.15
C PHE A 108 -13.24 -14.37 -22.55
N TYR A 109 -12.41 -14.71 -23.54
CA TYR A 109 -12.83 -14.82 -24.94
C TYR A 109 -13.36 -16.21 -25.33
N GLY A 110 -13.26 -17.22 -24.46
CA GLY A 110 -13.67 -18.59 -24.78
C GLY A 110 -12.80 -19.23 -25.87
N VAL A 111 -11.49 -18.94 -25.84
CA VAL A 111 -10.50 -19.41 -26.81
C VAL A 111 -9.42 -20.26 -26.12
N GLN A 112 -8.56 -20.91 -26.91
CA GLN A 112 -7.46 -21.75 -26.40
C GLN A 112 -6.15 -21.37 -27.09
N LEU A 113 -5.70 -20.15 -26.85
CA LEU A 113 -4.44 -19.65 -27.39
C LEU A 113 -3.24 -20.31 -26.69
N VAL A 114 -2.14 -20.41 -27.41
CA VAL A 114 -0.80 -20.63 -26.86
C VAL A 114 -0.03 -19.30 -26.75
N PRO A 115 1.07 -19.21 -25.97
CA PRO A 115 1.78 -17.96 -25.74
C PRO A 115 2.16 -17.15 -26.99
N SER A 116 2.53 -17.81 -28.08
CA SER A 116 2.92 -17.18 -29.34
C SER A 116 1.78 -16.51 -30.10
N GLU A 117 0.53 -16.85 -29.78
CA GLU A 117 -0.67 -16.36 -30.49
C GLU A 117 -1.28 -15.14 -29.81
N VAL A 118 -0.97 -14.89 -28.53
CA VAL A 118 -1.60 -13.84 -27.71
C VAL A 118 -1.42 -12.45 -28.31
N GLU A 119 -0.22 -12.12 -28.79
CA GLU A 119 0.07 -10.79 -29.32
C GLU A 119 -0.74 -10.51 -30.59
N ALA A 120 -0.73 -11.46 -31.54
CA ALA A 120 -1.50 -11.37 -32.77
C ALA A 120 -3.02 -11.34 -32.49
N PHE A 121 -3.48 -12.16 -31.54
CA PHE A 121 -4.89 -12.20 -31.15
C PHE A 121 -5.39 -10.91 -30.47
N LEU A 122 -4.51 -10.15 -29.81
CA LEU A 122 -4.89 -8.88 -29.22
C LEU A 122 -4.66 -7.68 -30.16
N ALA A 123 -3.87 -7.85 -31.23
CA ALA A 123 -3.51 -6.74 -32.12
C ALA A 123 -4.72 -6.11 -32.82
N ASP A 124 -5.71 -6.91 -33.20
CA ASP A 124 -6.98 -6.50 -33.80
C ASP A 124 -7.96 -5.87 -32.79
N LYS A 125 -7.74 -6.07 -31.49
CA LYS A 125 -8.60 -5.56 -30.39
C LYS A 125 -8.05 -4.28 -29.76
N LYS A 126 -6.73 -4.06 -29.87
CA LYS A 126 -6.05 -2.86 -29.38
C LYS A 126 -6.32 -1.68 -30.29
N THR A 127 -6.42 -0.49 -29.70
CA THR A 127 -6.34 0.76 -30.47
C THR A 127 -4.89 1.22 -30.50
N SER A 128 -4.35 1.46 -31.69
CA SER A 128 -3.00 2.00 -31.85
C SER A 128 -2.94 3.44 -31.34
N ILE A 129 -2.37 3.62 -30.15
CA ILE A 129 -2.19 4.93 -29.51
C ILE A 129 -0.72 5.01 -29.09
N SER A 130 0.06 5.80 -29.83
CA SER A 130 1.50 5.93 -29.62
C SER A 130 1.86 6.71 -28.36
N SER A 131 1.03 7.69 -27.97
CA SER A 131 1.23 8.53 -26.79
C SER A 131 -0.07 8.68 -26.00
N PRO A 132 -0.42 7.70 -25.16
CA PRO A 132 -1.65 7.73 -24.37
C PRO A 132 -1.58 8.86 -23.32
N ARG A 133 -2.60 9.70 -23.29
CA ARG A 133 -2.67 10.90 -22.43
C ARG A 133 -3.27 10.62 -21.07
N ASN A 134 -4.08 9.57 -20.96
CA ASN A 134 -4.81 9.20 -19.76
C ASN A 134 -4.82 7.68 -19.55
N LEU A 135 -5.41 7.25 -18.42
CA LEU A 135 -5.49 5.85 -18.03
C LEU A 135 -6.29 5.02 -19.03
N GLU A 136 -7.40 5.54 -19.56
CA GLU A 136 -8.22 4.83 -20.56
C GLU A 136 -7.43 4.51 -21.83
N GLU A 137 -6.83 5.53 -22.47
CA GLU A 137 -6.03 5.37 -23.68
C GLU A 137 -4.86 4.40 -23.45
N LYS A 138 -4.23 4.49 -22.27
CA LYS A 138 -3.12 3.59 -21.90
C LYS A 138 -3.59 2.14 -21.75
N ALA A 139 -4.72 1.90 -21.09
CA ALA A 139 -5.24 0.56 -20.92
C ALA A 139 -5.68 -0.04 -22.27
N ILE A 140 -6.49 0.68 -23.05
CA ILE A 140 -7.00 0.20 -24.34
C ILE A 140 -5.87 -0.12 -25.32
N SER A 141 -4.82 0.70 -25.36
CA SER A 141 -3.65 0.43 -26.22
C SER A 141 -2.85 -0.81 -25.80
N LEU A 142 -2.95 -1.24 -24.54
CA LEU A 142 -2.27 -2.43 -24.04
C LEU A 142 -3.11 -3.69 -24.16
N ILE A 143 -4.41 -3.62 -23.85
CA ILE A 143 -5.27 -4.80 -23.62
C ILE A 143 -6.52 -4.84 -24.50
N GLY A 144 -6.78 -3.79 -25.29
CA GLY A 144 -8.02 -3.65 -26.05
C GLY A 144 -9.20 -3.15 -25.22
N ARG A 145 -10.28 -2.77 -25.92
CA ARG A 145 -11.45 -2.15 -25.30
C ARG A 145 -12.21 -3.11 -24.37
N ASP A 146 -12.44 -4.34 -24.81
CA ASP A 146 -13.26 -5.29 -24.04
C ASP A 146 -12.65 -5.61 -22.67
N LEU A 147 -11.35 -5.91 -22.62
CA LEU A 147 -10.65 -6.19 -21.36
C LEU A 147 -10.53 -4.94 -20.48
N TYR A 148 -10.41 -3.75 -21.08
CA TYR A 148 -10.45 -2.49 -20.35
C TYR A 148 -11.81 -2.27 -19.68
N GLU A 149 -12.91 -2.44 -20.42
CA GLU A 149 -14.27 -2.29 -19.90
C GLU A 149 -14.57 -3.34 -18.83
N ALA A 150 -14.11 -4.59 -19.03
CA ALA A 150 -14.34 -5.68 -18.11
C ALA A 150 -13.58 -5.54 -16.78
N PHE A 151 -12.30 -5.17 -16.80
CA PHE A 151 -11.45 -5.31 -15.61
C PHE A 151 -10.90 -3.99 -15.06
N ILE A 152 -10.86 -2.93 -15.87
CA ILE A 152 -10.15 -1.71 -15.53
C ILE A 152 -11.10 -0.55 -15.28
N ARG A 153 -12.04 -0.28 -16.20
CA ARG A 153 -12.92 0.90 -16.15
C ARG A 153 -13.68 0.99 -14.82
N GLY A 154 -14.49 -0.02 -14.53
CA GLY A 154 -15.37 -0.01 -13.36
C GLY A 154 -14.62 -0.02 -12.04
N TYR A 155 -13.56 -0.83 -11.95
CA TYR A 155 -12.69 -0.86 -10.77
C TYR A 155 -12.04 0.52 -10.53
N THR A 156 -11.53 1.16 -11.59
CA THR A 156 -10.88 2.48 -11.52
C THR A 156 -11.87 3.55 -11.09
N LEU A 157 -13.08 3.58 -11.66
CA LEU A 157 -14.14 4.49 -11.27
C LEU A 157 -14.46 4.39 -9.78
N LYS A 158 -14.58 3.17 -9.25
CA LYS A 158 -14.81 2.97 -7.82
C LYS A 158 -13.63 3.40 -6.96
N GLN A 159 -12.41 3.03 -7.36
CA GLN A 159 -11.20 3.33 -6.59
C GLN A 159 -10.87 4.82 -6.55
N TRP A 160 -11.07 5.55 -7.64
CA TRP A 160 -10.64 6.93 -7.78
C TRP A 160 -11.79 7.94 -7.77
N GLN A 161 -13.05 7.48 -7.91
CA GLN A 161 -14.23 8.33 -8.10
C GLN A 161 -14.02 9.38 -9.21
N ARG A 162 -13.30 8.98 -10.25
CA ARG A 162 -12.97 9.79 -11.42
C ARG A 162 -12.97 8.91 -12.65
N ASP A 163 -13.39 9.49 -13.78
CA ASP A 163 -13.33 8.79 -15.05
C ASP A 163 -11.86 8.47 -15.40
N PRO A 164 -11.53 7.25 -15.85
CA PRO A 164 -10.23 6.91 -16.40
C PRO A 164 -9.65 7.92 -17.41
N LYS A 165 -10.49 8.69 -18.11
CA LYS A 165 -10.06 9.75 -19.04
C LYS A 165 -9.43 10.96 -18.35
N ASP A 166 -9.77 11.19 -17.08
CA ASP A 166 -9.31 12.31 -16.26
C ASP A 166 -8.14 11.92 -15.34
N LEU A 167 -7.68 10.67 -15.45
CA LEU A 167 -6.61 10.11 -14.66
C LEU A 167 -5.33 10.01 -15.49
N PRO A 168 -4.16 10.37 -14.94
CA PRO A 168 -2.90 10.27 -15.66
C PRO A 168 -2.57 8.82 -16.03
N ALA A 169 -2.00 8.62 -17.23
CA ALA A 169 -1.58 7.30 -17.71
C ALA A 169 -0.61 6.58 -16.75
N SER A 170 0.14 7.32 -15.92
CA SER A 170 1.09 6.78 -14.94
C SER A 170 0.45 6.04 -13.76
N ILE A 171 -0.86 6.17 -13.52
CA ILE A 171 -1.55 5.36 -12.50
C ILE A 171 -1.46 3.88 -12.85
N ILE A 172 -1.50 3.55 -14.16
CA ILE A 172 -1.24 2.21 -14.66
C ILE A 172 0.18 2.17 -15.21
N THR A 173 1.13 1.94 -14.32
CA THR A 173 2.50 1.52 -14.69
C THR A 173 2.64 0.00 -14.79
N ARG A 174 1.70 -0.76 -14.19
CA ARG A 174 1.84 -2.18 -13.87
C ARG A 174 0.65 -3.05 -14.32
N LEU A 175 0.04 -2.83 -15.49
CA LEU A 175 -0.78 -3.90 -16.09
C LEU A 175 0.09 -4.70 -17.08
N PRO A 176 0.97 -5.61 -16.62
CA PRO A 176 1.61 -6.53 -17.53
C PRO A 176 0.53 -7.45 -18.07
N VAL A 177 0.25 -7.38 -19.37
CA VAL A 177 -0.39 -8.50 -20.05
C VAL A 177 0.65 -9.59 -20.15
N ARG A 178 0.39 -10.73 -19.52
CA ARG A 178 1.27 -11.88 -19.60
C ARG A 178 0.77 -12.81 -20.69
N ASN A 179 1.68 -13.32 -21.51
CA ASN A 179 1.39 -14.36 -22.50
C ASN A 179 1.57 -15.77 -21.95
N ASN A 180 1.72 -15.93 -20.63
CA ASN A 180 1.82 -17.22 -19.94
C ASN A 180 0.73 -17.32 -18.85
N TYR A 181 0.68 -18.44 -18.12
CA TYR A 181 -0.31 -18.68 -17.05
C TYR A 181 0.13 -18.18 -15.66
N ASP A 182 1.21 -17.40 -15.55
CA ASP A 182 1.66 -16.88 -14.25
C ASP A 182 0.61 -15.91 -13.68
N ALA A 183 0.02 -16.28 -12.54
CA ALA A 183 -0.97 -15.51 -11.81
C ALA A 183 -0.40 -14.77 -10.58
N SER A 184 0.91 -14.84 -10.33
CA SER A 184 1.56 -14.12 -9.23
C SER A 184 1.40 -12.62 -9.42
N TYR A 185 0.72 -11.92 -8.51
CA TYR A 185 0.40 -10.50 -8.66
C TYR A 185 1.66 -9.63 -8.75
N PHE A 186 2.69 -10.01 -8.01
CA PHE A 186 4.02 -9.42 -8.08
C PHE A 186 5.01 -10.41 -8.69
N SER A 187 5.96 -9.91 -9.48
CA SER A 187 7.05 -10.72 -10.08
C SER A 187 8.36 -10.61 -9.29
N ASP A 188 8.34 -9.99 -8.12
CA ASP A 188 9.51 -9.85 -7.26
C ASP A 188 10.04 -11.20 -6.77
N ARG A 189 11.36 -11.29 -6.64
CA ARG A 189 12.07 -12.49 -6.17
C ARG A 189 11.68 -12.86 -4.74
N TYR A 190 11.65 -11.87 -3.84
CA TYR A 190 11.31 -12.07 -2.43
C TYR A 190 9.88 -11.62 -2.17
N GLN A 191 9.09 -12.45 -1.53
CA GLN A 191 7.70 -12.17 -1.19
C GLN A 191 7.27 -13.01 0.01
N GLY A 192 6.42 -12.44 0.87
CA GLY A 192 5.80 -13.16 1.97
C GLY A 192 5.05 -12.24 2.93
N ILE A 193 4.56 -12.85 4.01
CA ILE A 193 3.94 -12.19 5.16
C ILE A 193 4.76 -12.56 6.40
N PRO A 194 5.03 -11.62 7.33
CA PRO A 194 5.66 -11.95 8.61
C PRO A 194 4.87 -13.02 9.34
N VAL A 195 5.48 -14.15 9.70
CA VAL A 195 4.78 -15.33 10.26
C VAL A 195 3.94 -14.97 11.49
N ASP A 196 4.48 -14.13 12.38
CA ASP A 196 3.80 -13.68 13.60
C ASP A 196 2.84 -12.50 13.37
N GLY A 197 2.87 -11.90 12.17
CA GLY A 197 2.19 -10.65 11.82
C GLY A 197 3.14 -9.45 11.79
N TYR A 198 2.68 -8.36 11.18
CA TYR A 198 3.47 -7.13 11.06
C TYR A 198 3.67 -6.44 12.41
N THR A 199 2.69 -6.46 13.32
CA THR A 199 2.83 -5.76 14.61
C THR A 199 3.99 -6.32 15.43
N PRO A 200 4.12 -7.65 15.62
CA PRO A 200 5.30 -8.24 16.28
C PRO A 200 6.64 -7.91 15.59
N MET A 201 6.68 -7.82 14.26
CA MET A 201 7.88 -7.37 13.55
C MET A 201 8.26 -5.93 13.97
N PHE A 202 7.28 -5.03 14.03
CA PHE A 202 7.50 -3.63 14.45
C PHE A 202 7.86 -3.50 15.93
N GLU A 203 7.29 -4.32 16.81
CA GLU A 203 7.66 -4.36 18.23
C GLU A 203 9.15 -4.69 18.40
N ARG A 204 9.66 -5.68 17.66
CA ARG A 204 11.09 -6.03 17.64
C ARG A 204 11.95 -4.93 17.02
N MET A 205 11.49 -4.27 15.96
CA MET A 205 12.21 -3.15 15.36
C MET A 205 12.37 -1.98 16.34
N LEU A 206 11.36 -1.72 17.16
CA LEU A 206 11.29 -0.57 18.06
C LEU A 206 11.69 -0.91 19.52
N GLU A 207 12.25 -2.08 19.76
CA GLU A 207 12.69 -2.50 21.08
C GLU A 207 13.69 -1.47 21.67
N GLY A 208 13.40 -0.98 22.89
CA GLY A 208 14.24 -0.02 23.59
C GLY A 208 14.21 1.42 23.02
N VAL A 209 13.27 1.74 22.14
CA VAL A 209 12.96 3.11 21.69
C VAL A 209 11.84 3.69 22.57
N ASP A 210 11.92 4.98 22.94
CA ASP A 210 10.83 5.65 23.64
C ASP A 210 9.68 5.94 22.64
N ILE A 211 8.45 5.55 22.97
CA ILE A 211 7.28 5.71 22.08
C ILE A 211 6.12 6.33 22.85
N GLU A 212 5.48 7.33 22.27
CA GLU A 212 4.21 7.91 22.74
C GLU A 212 3.13 7.74 21.66
N LEU A 213 2.10 6.95 21.97
CA LEU A 213 0.99 6.63 21.06
C LEU A 213 -0.27 7.40 21.45
N GLY A 214 -1.18 7.62 20.50
CA GLY A 214 -2.38 8.44 20.71
C GLY A 214 -2.07 9.94 20.87
N VAL A 215 -0.88 10.37 20.44
CA VAL A 215 -0.40 11.74 20.59
C VAL A 215 -0.21 12.38 19.23
N ASP A 216 -1.02 13.40 18.95
CA ASP A 216 -0.84 14.23 17.75
C ASP A 216 0.33 15.20 17.97
N PHE A 217 1.34 15.16 17.09
CA PHE A 217 2.47 16.08 17.13
C PHE A 217 2.04 17.55 17.17
N PHE A 218 0.95 17.90 16.48
CA PHE A 218 0.47 19.28 16.42
C PHE A 218 -0.31 19.72 17.67
N SER A 219 -0.57 18.82 18.63
CA SER A 219 -1.16 19.19 19.93
C SER A 219 -0.24 20.12 20.74
N ASP A 220 1.07 19.94 20.61
CA ASP A 220 2.09 20.87 21.12
C ASP A 220 3.40 20.72 20.32
N ALA A 221 3.39 21.17 19.07
CA ALA A 221 4.53 21.03 18.15
C ALA A 221 5.81 21.68 18.70
N SER A 222 5.67 22.80 19.42
CA SER A 222 6.80 23.51 20.04
C SER A 222 7.44 22.67 21.14
N TYR A 223 6.64 22.07 22.02
CA TYR A 223 7.12 21.14 23.04
C TYR A 223 7.87 19.97 22.38
N PHE A 224 7.25 19.24 21.46
CA PHE A 224 7.89 18.06 20.86
C PHE A 224 9.15 18.41 20.07
N ARG A 225 9.17 19.50 19.30
CA ARG A 225 10.39 19.97 18.62
C ARG A 225 11.51 20.30 19.61
N SER A 226 11.18 20.86 20.78
CA SER A 226 12.18 21.19 21.80
C SER A 226 12.84 19.96 22.44
N ARG A 227 12.23 18.77 22.30
CA ARG A 227 12.73 17.52 22.89
C ARG A 227 13.87 16.89 22.10
N GLY A 228 13.96 17.14 20.78
CA GLY A 228 14.88 16.49 19.85
C GLY A 228 15.84 17.45 19.14
N ARG A 229 17.06 17.00 18.81
CA ARG A 229 18.01 17.80 17.98
C ARG A 229 17.49 18.00 16.57
N LYS A 230 16.99 16.93 15.94
CA LYS A 230 16.30 16.96 14.65
C LYS A 230 14.92 16.33 14.76
N LEU A 231 14.02 16.76 13.87
CA LEU A 231 12.69 16.19 13.69
C LEU A 231 12.68 15.31 12.44
N ILE A 232 12.12 14.12 12.53
CA ILE A 232 11.77 13.29 11.37
C ILE A 232 10.25 13.34 11.24
N TYR A 233 9.76 13.84 10.11
CA TYR A 233 8.32 13.99 9.89
C TYR A 233 7.87 13.10 8.75
N THR A 234 6.93 12.18 9.06
CA THR A 234 6.40 11.21 8.09
C THR A 234 4.91 11.38 7.79
N GLY A 235 4.28 12.41 8.38
CA GLY A 235 2.89 12.79 8.14
C GLY A 235 2.71 13.59 6.83
N ALA A 236 1.48 14.03 6.56
CA ALA A 236 1.16 14.79 5.34
C ALA A 236 1.90 16.13 5.32
N VAL A 237 2.58 16.43 4.21
CA VAL A 237 3.47 17.60 4.07
C VAL A 237 2.71 18.92 4.10
N ASP A 238 1.55 18.97 3.45
CA ASP A 238 0.67 20.13 3.46
C ASP A 238 0.19 20.48 4.87
N ARG A 239 -0.18 19.47 5.67
CA ARG A 239 -0.57 19.64 7.07
C ARG A 239 0.54 20.23 7.94
N PHE A 240 1.78 19.80 7.72
CA PHE A 240 2.95 20.35 8.44
C PHE A 240 3.06 21.86 8.28
N PHE A 241 2.74 22.33 7.07
CA PHE A 241 2.78 23.72 6.66
C PHE A 241 1.41 24.41 6.78
N ASN A 242 0.54 23.89 7.65
CA ASN A 242 -0.81 24.41 7.94
C ASN A 242 -1.64 24.68 6.68
N HIS A 243 -1.48 23.84 5.65
CA HIS A 243 -2.21 23.90 4.39
C HIS A 243 -2.11 25.25 3.65
N GLN A 244 -1.00 25.99 3.81
CA GLN A 244 -0.89 27.37 3.29
C GLN A 244 -1.01 27.51 1.77
N HIS A 245 -0.72 26.45 1.02
CA HIS A 245 -0.84 26.39 -0.44
C HIS A 245 -2.05 25.57 -0.90
N GLY A 246 -2.93 25.18 0.02
CA GLY A 246 -4.07 24.28 -0.22
C GLY A 246 -3.82 22.85 0.27
N ASN A 247 -4.84 22.01 0.12
CA ASN A 247 -4.82 20.62 0.56
C ASN A 247 -4.42 19.73 -0.62
N LEU A 248 -3.37 18.93 -0.46
CA LEU A 248 -3.02 17.91 -1.43
C LEU A 248 -4.10 16.84 -1.41
N THR A 249 -4.56 16.40 -2.59
CA THR A 249 -5.72 15.52 -2.65
C THR A 249 -5.35 14.04 -2.47
N TRP A 250 -6.13 13.33 -1.66
CA TRP A 250 -5.90 11.93 -1.35
C TRP A 250 -7.17 11.11 -1.57
N ARG A 251 -7.01 9.85 -1.97
CA ARG A 251 -8.03 8.83 -1.77
C ARG A 251 -7.84 8.16 -0.41
N SER A 252 -8.95 7.84 0.22
CA SER A 252 -9.02 7.06 1.43
C SER A 252 -9.79 5.76 1.18
N VAL A 253 -9.66 4.81 2.11
CA VAL A 253 -10.40 3.55 2.09
C VAL A 253 -10.99 3.29 3.47
N ARG A 254 -12.21 2.77 3.50
CA ARG A 254 -12.87 2.31 4.71
C ARG A 254 -13.12 0.81 4.57
N PHE A 255 -13.01 0.11 5.70
CA PHE A 255 -13.21 -1.34 5.76
C PHE A 255 -14.44 -1.65 6.59
N GLU A 256 -15.40 -2.36 6.02
CA GLU A 256 -16.48 -3.00 6.76
C GLU A 256 -16.05 -4.43 7.08
N THR A 257 -15.90 -4.74 8.37
CA THR A 257 -15.40 -6.04 8.83
C THR A 257 -16.57 -6.90 9.32
N GLU A 258 -16.63 -8.14 8.86
CA GLU A 258 -17.72 -9.08 9.14
C GLU A 258 -17.14 -10.46 9.46
N PHE A 259 -17.62 -11.11 10.51
CA PHE A 259 -17.26 -12.49 10.83
C PHE A 259 -18.42 -13.42 10.45
N LEU A 260 -18.15 -14.42 9.63
CA LEU A 260 -19.14 -15.36 9.13
C LEU A 260 -18.94 -16.74 9.75
N SER A 261 -20.03 -17.40 10.14
CA SER A 261 -20.04 -18.81 10.58
C SER A 261 -19.94 -19.77 9.39
N LEU A 262 -18.89 -19.59 8.58
CA LEU A 262 -18.52 -20.39 7.42
C LEU A 262 -16.99 -20.55 7.44
N ALA A 263 -16.47 -21.74 7.11
CA ALA A 263 -15.04 -22.02 7.20
C ALA A 263 -14.20 -21.26 6.17
N ASP A 264 -14.73 -21.05 4.95
CA ASP A 264 -14.05 -20.37 3.85
C ASP A 264 -15.10 -19.73 2.95
N TYR A 265 -15.00 -18.43 2.73
CA TYR A 265 -15.98 -17.65 1.97
C TYR A 265 -15.62 -17.57 0.48
N GLN A 266 -14.35 -17.29 0.15
CA GLN A 266 -13.95 -17.03 -1.24
C GLN A 266 -12.72 -17.84 -1.69
N GLY A 267 -12.07 -18.62 -0.83
CA GLY A 267 -10.95 -19.48 -1.20
C GLY A 267 -9.69 -18.74 -1.66
N THR A 268 -9.61 -17.43 -1.41
CA THR A 268 -8.46 -16.57 -1.76
C THR A 268 -8.37 -15.39 -0.82
N SER A 269 -7.17 -14.84 -0.63
CA SER A 269 -6.98 -13.70 0.28
C SER A 269 -7.63 -12.42 -0.21
N VAL A 270 -7.70 -12.19 -1.53
CA VAL A 270 -8.26 -10.98 -2.13
C VAL A 270 -9.06 -11.33 -3.39
N MET A 271 -10.32 -10.90 -3.39
CA MET A 271 -11.21 -10.92 -4.54
C MET A 271 -11.59 -9.49 -4.90
N ASN A 272 -11.18 -9.04 -6.09
CA ASN A 272 -11.62 -7.78 -6.67
C ASN A 272 -13.01 -7.92 -7.28
N TYR A 273 -13.75 -6.82 -7.34
CA TYR A 273 -15.05 -6.75 -7.99
C TYR A 273 -14.99 -5.64 -9.05
N ALA A 274 -14.95 -5.99 -10.33
CA ALA A 274 -14.76 -5.01 -11.40
C ALA A 274 -16.06 -4.28 -11.79
N ASP A 275 -17.21 -4.90 -11.57
CA ASP A 275 -18.53 -4.33 -11.88
C ASP A 275 -18.79 -3.02 -11.12
N GLU A 276 -19.22 -1.98 -11.85
CA GLU A 276 -19.53 -0.65 -11.32
C GLU A 276 -20.70 -0.65 -10.35
N ALA A 277 -21.66 -1.55 -10.56
CA ALA A 277 -22.84 -1.67 -9.70
C ALA A 277 -22.52 -2.22 -8.29
N ILE A 278 -21.34 -2.82 -8.10
CA ILE A 278 -20.92 -3.35 -6.80
C ILE A 278 -20.16 -2.25 -6.05
N PRO A 279 -20.64 -1.81 -4.86
CA PRO A 279 -20.13 -0.58 -4.25
C PRO A 279 -18.73 -0.70 -3.63
N TRP A 280 -18.28 -1.89 -3.25
CA TRP A 280 -16.90 -2.12 -2.78
C TRP A 280 -15.96 -2.41 -3.95
N THR A 281 -14.66 -2.15 -3.75
CA THR A 281 -13.61 -2.46 -4.73
C THR A 281 -13.16 -3.92 -4.62
N ARG A 282 -13.02 -4.42 -3.39
CA ARG A 282 -12.55 -5.77 -3.10
C ARG A 282 -13.00 -6.29 -1.74
N ILE A 283 -12.94 -7.61 -1.58
CA ILE A 283 -13.09 -8.30 -0.30
C ILE A 283 -11.78 -9.00 0.04
N HIS A 284 -11.35 -8.80 1.28
CA HIS A 284 -10.20 -9.46 1.88
C HIS A 284 -10.70 -10.60 2.79
N GLU A 285 -10.06 -11.76 2.67
CA GLU A 285 -10.25 -12.90 3.56
C GLU A 285 -8.88 -13.29 4.16
N PRO A 286 -8.49 -12.68 5.30
CA PRO A 286 -7.11 -12.68 5.80
C PRO A 286 -6.56 -14.07 6.16
N GLN A 287 -7.45 -15.03 6.39
CA GLN A 287 -7.08 -16.40 6.75
C GLN A 287 -6.16 -17.06 5.71
N HIS A 288 -6.30 -16.67 4.43
CA HIS A 288 -5.50 -17.17 3.31
C HIS A 288 -4.10 -16.53 3.21
N LEU A 289 -3.79 -15.52 4.03
CA LEU A 289 -2.44 -14.94 4.12
C LEU A 289 -1.46 -15.82 4.91
N HIS A 290 -2.00 -16.69 5.77
CA HIS A 290 -1.26 -17.55 6.69
C HIS A 290 -1.69 -19.01 6.57
N PRO A 291 -1.49 -19.65 5.39
CA PRO A 291 -1.87 -21.05 5.20
C PRO A 291 -1.19 -22.00 6.21
N GLU A 292 -0.01 -21.63 6.72
CA GLU A 292 0.73 -22.38 7.73
C GLU A 292 0.02 -22.47 9.10
N ARG A 293 -0.92 -21.56 9.40
CA ARG A 293 -1.59 -21.54 10.71
C ARG A 293 -2.65 -22.62 10.86
N GLY A 294 -3.06 -23.28 9.77
CA GLY A 294 -3.99 -24.42 9.79
C GLY A 294 -5.28 -24.12 10.56
N LEU A 295 -6.21 -23.38 9.95
CA LEU A 295 -7.37 -22.79 10.64
C LEU A 295 -8.59 -23.71 10.75
N SER A 296 -8.41 -25.03 10.65
CA SER A 296 -9.49 -26.04 10.64
C SER A 296 -10.40 -26.02 11.86
N ASN A 297 -9.93 -25.48 12.98
CA ASN A 297 -10.68 -25.38 14.25
C ASN A 297 -11.27 -23.98 14.51
N THR A 298 -11.14 -23.05 13.56
CA THR A 298 -11.72 -21.71 13.70
C THR A 298 -13.23 -21.77 13.40
N PRO A 299 -14.11 -21.18 14.22
CA PRO A 299 -15.57 -21.32 14.06
C PRO A 299 -16.15 -20.59 12.84
N GLY A 300 -15.31 -19.92 12.06
CA GLY A 300 -15.72 -19.07 10.96
C GLY A 300 -14.53 -18.37 10.29
N THR A 301 -14.85 -17.45 9.39
CA THR A 301 -13.88 -16.64 8.63
C THR A 301 -14.17 -15.15 8.81
N LEU A 302 -13.13 -14.33 8.69
CA LEU A 302 -13.21 -12.87 8.75
C LEU A 302 -13.16 -12.29 7.34
N LEU A 303 -14.09 -11.41 7.03
CA LEU A 303 -14.09 -10.64 5.79
C LEU A 303 -13.86 -9.15 6.09
N GLN A 304 -13.12 -8.48 5.20
CA GLN A 304 -13.07 -7.02 5.16
C GLN A 304 -13.49 -6.56 3.76
N LYS A 305 -14.64 -5.88 3.66
CA LYS A 305 -15.11 -5.22 2.43
C LYS A 305 -14.48 -3.83 2.34
N GLU A 306 -13.72 -3.55 1.29
CA GLU A 306 -13.02 -2.28 1.07
C GLU A 306 -13.85 -1.33 0.20
N PHE A 307 -14.09 -0.11 0.69
CA PHE A 307 -14.73 0.96 -0.07
C PHE A 307 -13.80 2.15 -0.19
N SER A 308 -13.59 2.64 -1.41
CA SER A 308 -12.85 3.88 -1.63
C SER A 308 -13.75 5.10 -1.45
N TYR A 309 -13.22 6.13 -0.80
CA TYR A 309 -13.90 7.40 -0.57
C TYR A 309 -12.88 8.54 -0.42
N THR A 310 -13.36 9.79 -0.30
CA THR A 310 -12.50 10.95 -0.01
C THR A 310 -12.53 11.22 1.48
N ASN A 311 -11.36 11.31 2.11
CA ASN A 311 -11.21 11.76 3.49
C ASN A 311 -9.79 12.28 3.72
N ASP A 312 -9.68 13.57 4.03
CA ASP A 312 -8.41 14.25 4.21
C ASP A 312 -7.72 13.89 5.55
N LYS A 313 -8.44 13.25 6.48
CA LYS A 313 -7.90 12.85 7.79
C LYS A 313 -7.15 11.51 7.74
N GLU A 314 -7.47 10.65 6.79
CA GLU A 314 -6.85 9.34 6.64
C GLU A 314 -6.38 9.13 5.19
N PRO A 315 -5.26 9.76 4.80
CA PRO A 315 -4.73 9.65 3.45
C PRO A 315 -4.14 8.26 3.18
N TYR A 316 -4.54 7.63 2.06
CA TYR A 316 -3.98 6.35 1.61
C TYR A 316 -3.23 6.45 0.28
N TYR A 317 -3.88 7.02 -0.74
CA TYR A 317 -3.33 7.08 -2.11
C TYR A 317 -3.28 8.53 -2.61
N PRO A 318 -2.11 9.04 -3.04
CA PRO A 318 -2.01 10.37 -3.61
C PRO A 318 -2.64 10.37 -5.01
N VAL A 319 -3.50 11.35 -5.28
CA VAL A 319 -4.21 11.47 -6.57
C VAL A 319 -3.30 11.97 -7.69
N ASN A 320 -2.30 12.81 -7.37
CA ASN A 320 -1.31 13.32 -8.33
C ASN A 320 -1.95 14.02 -9.55
N SER A 321 -3.02 14.80 -9.32
CA SER A 321 -3.61 15.65 -10.35
C SER A 321 -2.65 16.77 -10.79
N VAL A 322 -3.00 17.49 -11.86
CA VAL A 322 -2.20 18.63 -12.33
C VAL A 322 -2.09 19.70 -11.22
N ASP A 323 -3.19 19.96 -10.51
CA ASP A 323 -3.22 20.92 -9.41
C ASP A 323 -2.39 20.45 -8.21
N ASP A 324 -2.44 19.15 -7.87
CA ASP A 324 -1.60 18.59 -6.80
C ASP A 324 -0.11 18.78 -7.10
N LYS A 325 0.31 18.59 -8.35
CA LYS A 325 1.72 18.78 -8.75
C LYS A 325 2.17 20.23 -8.57
N ALA A 326 1.31 21.18 -8.92
CA ALA A 326 1.61 22.60 -8.75
C ALA A 326 1.65 23.01 -7.27
N MET A 327 0.76 22.48 -6.42
CA MET A 327 0.81 22.67 -4.97
C MET A 327 2.04 22.00 -4.34
N LEU A 328 2.34 20.76 -4.73
CA LEU A 328 3.46 20.00 -4.19
C LEU A 328 4.79 20.70 -4.41
N ALA A 329 5.02 21.30 -5.59
CA ALA A 329 6.23 22.06 -5.88
C ALA A 329 6.44 23.24 -4.91
N GLN A 330 5.36 23.88 -4.45
CA GLN A 330 5.42 24.96 -3.46
C GLN A 330 5.81 24.40 -2.09
N TYR A 331 5.18 23.30 -1.66
CA TYR A 331 5.56 22.63 -0.41
C TYR A 331 6.98 22.07 -0.43
N GLU A 332 7.47 21.53 -1.54
CA GLU A 332 8.86 21.06 -1.69
C GLU A 332 9.86 22.20 -1.51
N THR A 333 9.54 23.40 -1.99
CA THR A 333 10.37 24.60 -1.76
C THR A 333 10.46 24.94 -0.28
N MET A 334 9.37 24.78 0.47
CA MET A 334 9.35 25.02 1.92
C MET A 334 10.07 23.94 2.72
N VAL A 335 9.92 22.68 2.31
CA VAL A 335 10.68 21.55 2.87
C VAL A 335 12.19 21.81 2.80
N GLN A 336 12.69 22.39 1.70
CA GLN A 336 14.11 22.72 1.54
C GLN A 336 14.60 23.81 2.51
N GLN A 337 13.70 24.62 3.08
CA GLN A 337 14.05 25.69 4.02
C GLN A 337 14.16 25.18 5.47
N GLU A 338 13.53 24.04 5.81
CA GLU A 338 13.60 23.41 7.13
C GLU A 338 14.95 22.70 7.32
N ARG A 339 15.85 23.28 8.12
CA ARG A 339 17.22 22.75 8.30
C ARG A 339 17.35 21.64 9.32
N ASP A 340 16.45 21.60 10.29
CA ASP A 340 16.44 20.64 11.39
C ASP A 340 15.31 19.61 11.27
N VAL A 341 14.65 19.55 10.12
CA VAL A 341 13.57 18.61 9.82
C VAL A 341 13.91 17.75 8.61
N ILE A 342 13.64 16.46 8.72
CA ILE A 342 13.78 15.49 7.64
C ILE A 342 12.39 14.96 7.32
N PHE A 343 11.96 15.21 6.08
CA PHE A 343 10.70 14.71 5.55
C PHE A 343 10.96 13.39 4.82
N GLY A 344 10.12 12.39 5.07
CA GLY A 344 10.27 11.10 4.41
C GLY A 344 9.06 10.18 4.56
N GLY A 345 8.89 9.29 3.58
CA GLY A 345 7.79 8.34 3.55
C GLY A 345 6.61 8.83 2.71
N ARG A 346 5.60 7.97 2.59
CA ARG A 346 4.47 8.13 1.66
C ARG A 346 3.78 9.49 1.77
N LEU A 347 3.45 9.93 2.98
CA LEU A 347 2.66 11.15 3.20
C LEU A 347 3.52 12.42 3.09
N ALA A 348 4.71 12.39 3.68
CA ALA A 348 5.61 13.55 3.68
C ALA A 348 6.22 13.83 2.30
N GLU A 349 6.32 12.82 1.44
CA GLU A 349 6.81 12.97 0.06
C GLU A 349 5.68 12.99 -0.97
N TYR A 350 4.41 12.83 -0.56
CA TYR A 350 3.25 12.71 -1.46
C TYR A 350 3.45 11.66 -2.59
N LYS A 351 4.03 10.50 -2.24
CA LYS A 351 4.40 9.45 -3.20
C LYS A 351 3.75 8.12 -2.88
N TYR A 352 3.27 7.43 -3.91
CA TYR A 352 2.76 6.07 -3.76
C TYR A 352 3.92 5.06 -3.71
N TYR A 353 4.34 4.72 -2.49
CA TYR A 353 5.39 3.73 -2.24
C TYR A 353 4.84 2.38 -1.79
N ASP A 354 5.42 1.30 -2.32
CA ASP A 354 5.36 -0.04 -1.71
C ASP A 354 6.23 -0.09 -0.45
N MET A 355 5.97 -1.06 0.43
CA MET A 355 6.64 -1.17 1.74
C MET A 355 8.17 -1.22 1.61
N HIS A 356 8.70 -2.03 0.69
CA HIS A 356 10.14 -2.15 0.47
C HIS A 356 10.78 -0.84 0.00
N GLN A 357 10.05 -0.02 -0.77
CA GLN A 357 10.54 1.28 -1.23
C GLN A 357 10.66 2.26 -0.06
N VAL A 358 9.71 2.22 0.88
CA VAL A 358 9.78 3.02 2.12
C VAL A 358 10.96 2.57 2.98
N VAL A 359 11.17 1.25 3.15
CA VAL A 359 12.35 0.72 3.86
C VAL A 359 13.64 1.21 3.21
N ALA A 360 13.79 1.02 1.90
CA ALA A 360 14.97 1.44 1.16
C ALA A 360 15.21 2.96 1.24
N SER A 361 14.15 3.76 1.15
CA SER A 361 14.21 5.23 1.30
C SER A 361 14.69 5.64 2.70
N ALA A 362 14.15 5.02 3.76
CA ALA A 362 14.57 5.28 5.13
C ALA A 362 16.03 4.89 5.38
N LEU A 363 16.45 3.68 4.96
CA LEU A 363 17.85 3.24 5.06
C LEU A 363 18.81 4.15 4.29
N ALA A 364 18.40 4.64 3.11
CA ALA A 364 19.19 5.60 2.35
C ALA A 364 19.31 6.95 3.04
N ARG A 365 18.26 7.41 3.73
CA ARG A 365 18.30 8.64 4.53
C ARG A 365 19.20 8.49 5.76
N VAL A 366 19.08 7.38 6.49
CA VAL A 366 19.92 7.06 7.66
C VAL A 366 21.41 7.14 7.32
N ARG A 367 21.84 6.63 6.15
CA ARG A 367 23.26 6.71 5.73
C ARG A 367 23.80 8.12 5.51
N ARG A 368 22.93 9.13 5.44
CA ARG A 368 23.30 10.54 5.27
C ARG A 368 23.29 11.31 6.60
N GLU A 369 22.94 10.64 7.69
CA GLU A 369 22.95 11.14 9.07
C GLU A 369 24.13 10.56 9.83
#